data_AF-A0AA41X1C1-F1
#
_entry.id   AF-A0AA41X1C1-F1
#
_cell.length_a   1.000
_cell.length_b   1.000
_cell.length_c   1.000
_cell.angle_alpha   90.00
_cell.angle_beta   90.00
_cell.angle_gamma   90.00
#
_symmetry.space_group_name_H-M   'P 1'
#
loop_
_entity.id
_entity.type
_entity.pdbx_description
1 polymer ?
#
loop_
_entity_poly.entity_id
_entity_poly.type
_entity_poly.pdbx_seq_one_letter_code
_entity_poly.pdbx_strand_id
1 'polypeptide(L)'
;GLSPSDSSIDAIWHLAEYTEEILTATSRLAVSYNINIIAGSMPVTEESELYNVSYLCKRDGTIESQYKLHPTPHEKKDWIMKG
;
A
#
# COMPACT_ATOMS: atom_id res chain seq x y z
N GLY A 1 11.44 -13.98 6.49
CA GLY A 1 11.99 -13.18 5.39
C GLY A 1 11.92 -14.01 4.13
N LEU A 2 11.63 -13.38 2.99
CA LEU A 2 11.45 -14.05 1.70
C LEU A 2 12.72 -14.80 1.27
N SER A 3 12.53 -15.99 0.72
CA SER A 3 13.57 -16.77 0.05
C SER A 3 13.63 -16.42 -1.44
N PRO A 4 14.79 -16.60 -2.12
CA PRO A 4 14.90 -16.36 -3.56
C PRO A 4 14.00 -17.25 -4.44
N SER A 5 13.46 -18.34 -3.88
CA SER A 5 12.53 -19.26 -4.56
C SER A 5 11.05 -18.87 -4.39
N ASP A 6 10.74 -17.83 -3.61
CA ASP A 6 9.38 -17.42 -3.35
C ASP A 6 8.76 -16.74 -4.58
N SER A 7 7.45 -16.94 -4.77
CA SER A 7 6.75 -16.43 -5.95
C SER A 7 6.56 -14.91 -5.88
N SER A 8 6.22 -14.28 -7.02
CA SER A 8 5.84 -12.86 -7.04
C SER A 8 4.64 -12.55 -6.15
N ILE A 9 3.76 -13.53 -5.91
CA ILE A 9 2.62 -13.42 -4.98
C ILE A 9 3.15 -13.33 -3.55
N ASP A 10 4.02 -14.25 -3.13
CA ASP A 10 4.57 -14.23 -1.78
C ASP A 10 5.30 -12.91 -1.49
N ALA A 11 6.01 -12.38 -2.50
CA ALA A 11 6.70 -11.10 -2.39
C ALA A 11 5.75 -9.91 -2.17
N ILE A 12 4.64 -9.81 -2.93
CA ILE A 12 3.70 -8.69 -2.78
C ILE A 12 2.89 -8.79 -1.49
N TRP A 13 2.55 -10.01 -1.06
CA TRP A 13 1.87 -10.25 0.21
C TRP A 13 2.78 -9.91 1.39
N HIS A 14 4.06 -10.28 1.34
CA HIS A 14 5.02 -9.85 2.36
C HIS A 14 5.24 -8.34 2.34
N LEU A 15 5.24 -7.69 1.16
CA LEU A 15 5.31 -6.23 1.08
C LEU A 15 4.11 -5.55 1.78
N ALA A 16 2.92 -6.15 1.70
CA ALA A 16 1.72 -5.63 2.35
C ALA A 16 1.85 -5.52 3.87
N GLU A 17 2.67 -6.37 4.50
CA GLU A 17 2.95 -6.32 5.94
C GLU A 17 3.64 -5.02 6.38
N TYR A 18 4.33 -4.33 5.46
CA TYR A 18 5.04 -3.08 5.75
C TYR A 18 4.22 -1.82 5.50
N THR A 19 3.01 -1.94 4.93
CA THR A 19 2.22 -0.77 4.54
C THR A 19 1.91 0.16 5.71
N GLU A 20 1.58 -0.38 6.89
CA GLU A 20 1.33 0.43 8.09
C GLU A 20 2.57 1.20 8.55
N GLU A 21 3.74 0.56 8.53
CA GLU A 21 5.01 1.19 8.91
C GLU A 21 5.36 2.33 7.94
N ILE A 22 5.25 2.08 6.64
CA ILE A 22 5.54 3.05 5.60
C ILE A 22 4.56 4.23 5.67
N LEU A 23 3.27 3.96 5.87
CA LEU A 23 2.24 4.99 6.01
C LEU A 23 2.49 5.86 7.25
N THR A 24 2.85 5.24 8.38
CA THR A 24 3.18 5.94 9.62
C THR A 24 4.38 6.87 9.43
N ALA A 25 5.44 6.37 8.80
CA ALA A 25 6.63 7.17 8.49
C ALA A 25 6.29 8.34 7.56
N THR A 26 5.48 8.08 6.52
CA THR A 26 5.09 9.09 5.55
C THR A 26 4.21 10.19 6.17
N SER A 27 3.28 9.82 7.04
CA SER A 27 2.45 10.78 7.79
C SER A 27 3.29 11.67 8.71
N ARG A 28 4.29 11.09 9.40
CA ARG A 28 5.24 11.88 10.21
C ARG A 28 6.00 12.90 9.37
N LEU A 29 6.44 12.52 8.17
CA LEU A 29 7.12 13.43 7.25
C LEU A 29 6.18 14.55 6.77
N ALA A 30 4.92 14.23 6.44
CA ALA A 30 3.93 15.22 6.02
C ALA A 30 3.74 16.30 7.10
N VAL A 31 3.58 15.90 8.36
CA VAL A 31 3.47 16.83 9.50
C VAL A 31 4.78 17.60 9.73
N SER A 32 5.92 16.92 9.79
CA SER A 32 7.21 17.54 10.15
C SER A 32 7.65 18.61 9.14
N TYR A 33 7.37 18.38 7.86
CA TYR A 33 7.70 19.32 6.79
C TYR A 33 6.56 20.27 6.44
N ASN A 34 5.40 20.16 7.13
CA ASN A 34 4.20 20.95 6.86
C ASN A 34 3.75 20.90 5.39
N ILE A 35 3.76 19.69 4.81
CA ILE A 35 3.36 19.40 3.42
C ILE A 35 2.29 18.32 3.39
N ASN A 36 1.60 18.20 2.25
CA ASN A 36 0.76 17.02 1.99
C ASN A 36 1.55 16.03 1.14
N ILE A 37 1.43 14.74 1.45
CA ILE A 37 2.09 13.65 0.71
C ILE A 37 1.01 12.69 0.21
N ILE A 38 1.08 12.36 -1.08
CA ILE A 38 0.31 11.26 -1.66
C ILE A 38 1.24 10.03 -1.65
N ALA A 39 0.87 9.01 -0.88
CA ALA A 39 1.65 7.78 -0.71
C ALA A 39 0.94 6.61 -1.41
N GLY A 40 1.62 5.92 -2.30
CA GLY A 40 1.04 4.78 -3.03
C GLY A 40 1.82 4.43 -4.30
N SER A 41 1.52 3.31 -4.96
CA SER A 41 0.49 2.32 -4.59
C SER A 41 0.96 1.35 -3.50
N MET A 42 0.24 1.30 -2.38
CA MET A 42 0.54 0.39 -1.27
C MET A 42 -0.34 -0.87 -1.34
N PRO A 43 0.23 -2.08 -1.27
CA PRO A 43 -0.53 -3.30 -1.10
C PRO A 43 -1.10 -3.38 0.32
N VAL A 44 -2.40 -3.63 0.47
CA VAL A 44 -3.07 -3.77 1.77
C VAL A 44 -3.85 -5.08 1.79
N THR A 45 -3.70 -5.85 2.86
CA THR A 45 -4.48 -7.08 3.06
C THR A 45 -5.68 -6.81 3.94
N GLU A 46 -6.88 -7.02 3.42
CA GLU A 46 -8.17 -6.90 4.14
C GLU A 46 -9.01 -8.13 3.86
N GLU A 47 -9.58 -8.77 4.89
CA GLU A 47 -10.44 -9.96 4.74
C GLU A 47 -9.83 -11.11 3.89
N SER A 48 -8.49 -11.27 3.95
CA SER A 48 -7.73 -12.23 3.11
C SER A 48 -7.72 -11.90 1.62
N GLU A 49 -7.97 -10.64 1.26
CA GLU A 49 -7.86 -10.12 -0.09
C GLU A 49 -6.80 -9.01 -0.16
N LEU A 50 -6.12 -8.91 -1.30
CA LEU A 50 -5.06 -7.93 -1.52
C LEU A 50 -5.60 -6.74 -2.32
N TYR A 51 -5.45 -5.53 -1.81
CA TYR A 51 -5.90 -4.30 -2.43
C TYR A 51 -4.72 -3.38 -2.75
N ASN A 52 -4.89 -2.56 -3.79
CA ASN A 52 -3.97 -1.47 -4.10
C ASN A 52 -4.60 -0.17 -3.59
N VAL A 53 -3.97 0.44 -2.58
CA VAL A 53 -4.49 1.62 -1.89
C VAL A 53 -3.51 2.78 -2.04
N SER A 54 -4.05 3.96 -2.35
CA SER A 54 -3.33 5.23 -2.28
C SER A 54 -3.80 5.99 -1.04
N TYR A 55 -2.87 6.67 -0.37
CA TYR A 55 -3.13 7.46 0.82
C TYR A 55 -2.79 8.93 0.58
N LEU A 56 -3.58 9.82 1.16
CA LEU A 56 -3.28 11.24 1.27
C LEU A 56 -2.95 11.54 2.74
N CYS A 57 -1.66 11.69 3.04
CA CYS A 57 -1.17 12.16 4.32
C CYS A 57 -1.18 13.69 4.34
N LYS A 58 -2.06 14.30 5.12
CA LYS A 58 -2.15 15.76 5.22
C LYS A 58 -1.19 16.31 6.26
N ARG A 59 -0.78 17.56 6.06
CA ARG A 59 0.10 18.30 6.98
C ARG A 59 -0.47 18.49 8.39
N ASP A 60 -1.78 18.34 8.56
CA ASP A 60 -2.45 18.39 9.87
C ASP A 60 -2.48 17.04 10.61
N GLY A 61 -1.90 16.00 10.00
CA GLY A 61 -1.84 14.63 10.54
C GLY A 61 -3.01 13.73 10.15
N THR A 62 -4.03 14.25 9.46
CA THR A 62 -5.12 13.41 8.95
C THR A 62 -4.66 12.58 7.75
N ILE A 63 -5.19 11.37 7.63
CA ILE A 63 -4.89 10.45 6.53
C ILE A 63 -6.20 10.07 5.86
N GLU A 64 -6.26 10.23 4.53
CA GLU A 64 -7.35 9.71 3.70
C GLU A 64 -6.83 8.55 2.84
N SER A 65 -7.73 7.68 2.38
CA SER A 65 -7.40 6.54 1.52
C SER A 65 -8.31 6.47 0.30
N GLN A 66 -7.77 5.93 -0.79
CA GLN A 66 -8.50 5.63 -2.02
C GLN A 66 -8.05 4.28 -2.55
N TYR A 67 -9.02 3.37 -2.71
CA TYR A 67 -8.80 2.05 -3.29
C TYR A 67 -8.79 2.16 -4.81
N LYS A 68 -7.87 1.43 -5.44
CA LYS A 68 -7.83 1.33 -6.89
C LYS A 68 -9.05 0.57 -7.41
N LEU A 69 -9.93 1.29 -8.12
CA LEU A 69 -11.18 0.72 -8.66
C LEU A 69 -10.96 -0.31 -9.77
N HIS A 70 -9.85 -0.19 -10.51
CA HIS A 70 -9.55 -1.08 -11.63
C HIS A 70 -8.07 -1.49 -11.56
N PRO A 71 -7.75 -2.58 -10.83
CA PRO A 71 -6.48 -3.26 -10.94
C PRO A 71 -6.26 -3.68 -12.39
N THR A 72 -5.04 -3.48 -12.86
CA THR A 72 -4.61 -3.86 -14.20
C THR A 72 -4.73 -5.39 -14.37
N PRO A 73 -4.87 -5.89 -15.60
CA PRO A 73 -4.93 -7.33 -15.84
C PRO A 73 -3.76 -8.11 -15.24
N HIS A 74 -2.56 -7.52 -15.22
CA HIS A 74 -1.36 -8.11 -14.61
C HIS A 74 -1.49 -8.20 -13.08
N GLU A 75 -1.92 -7.12 -12.41
CA GLU A 75 -2.18 -7.13 -10.95
C GLU A 75 -3.23 -8.18 -10.56
N LYS A 76 -4.29 -8.36 -11.37
CA LYS A 76 -5.31 -9.39 -11.12
C LYS A 76 -4.76 -10.80 -11.31
N LYS A 77 -3.97 -11.02 -12.34
CA LYS A 77 -3.46 -12.36 -12.70
C LYS A 77 -2.31 -12.80 -11.81
N ASP A 78 -1.35 -11.91 -11.56
CA ASP A 78 -0.06 -12.28 -11.01
C ASP A 78 0.06 -11.96 -9.52
N TRP A 79 -0.82 -11.11 -8.97
CA TRP A 79 -0.88 -10.77 -7.53
C TRP A 79 -2.24 -11.04 -6.89
N ILE A 80 -3.25 -11.44 -7.68
CA ILE A 80 -4.61 -11.73 -7.19
C ILE A 80 -5.23 -10.50 -6.48
N MET A 81 -4.86 -9.29 -6.95
CA MET A 81 -5.40 -8.05 -6.37
C MET A 81 -6.89 -7.84 -6.69
N LYS A 82 -7.61 -7.28 -5.73
CA LYS A 82 -9.04 -6.94 -5.78
C LYS A 82 -9.27 -5.45 -5.98
N GLY A 83 -10.47 -5.13 -6.47
CA GLY A 83 -10.82 -3.84 -7.09
C GLY A 83 -11.53 -4.05 -8.43
#